data_AF-A0A6J8E2D1-F1
#
_entry.id   AF-A0A6J8E2D1-F1
#
_cell.length_a   1.000
_cell.length_b   1.000
_cell.length_c   1.000
_cell.angle_alpha   90.00
_cell.angle_beta   90.00
_cell.angle_gamma   90.00
#
_symmetry.space_group_name_H-M   'P 1'
#
loop_
_entity.id
_entity.type
_entity.pdbx_description
1 polymer ?
#
loop_
_entity_poly.entity_id
_entity_poly.type
_entity_poly.pdbx_seq_one_letter_code
_entity_poly.pdbx_strand_id
1 'polypeptide(L)'
;MKQKALSTSVVFQISWKDELLTWNKTNHNGFDNLIVSLKSVWKPDVIILNSLKEDKVLTNDGDDTNYVTINSDGMIKWCVYVNLKTHCKVSMKFYPFETQVCYIDITKSYLDDQSVTLNIANNSMDLDRIDLNSEWEIFDGSISADFSLS
;
A
#
# COMPACT_ATOMS: atom_id res chain seq x y z
N MET A 1 -5.94 3.62 -29.49
CA MET A 1 -6.96 3.83 -28.44
C MET A 1 -6.27 4.51 -27.27
N LYS A 2 -6.78 5.64 -26.74
CA LYS A 2 -6.17 6.29 -25.57
C LYS A 2 -6.36 5.37 -24.35
N GLN A 3 -5.27 4.98 -23.70
CA GLN A 3 -5.29 4.17 -22.49
C GLN A 3 -5.88 5.03 -21.34
N LYS A 4 -6.95 4.54 -20.69
CA LYS A 4 -7.59 5.24 -19.57
C LYS A 4 -6.87 4.82 -18.29
N ALA A 5 -5.97 5.67 -17.82
CA ALA A 5 -5.08 5.40 -16.70
C ALA A 5 -5.26 6.45 -15.61
N LEU A 6 -5.20 6.02 -14.35
CA LEU A 6 -5.07 6.88 -13.20
C LEU A 6 -3.60 6.86 -12.76
N SER A 7 -2.97 8.03 -12.70
CA SER A 7 -1.62 8.19 -12.13
C SER A 7 -1.75 8.77 -10.73
N THR A 8 -1.22 8.09 -9.71
CA THR A 8 -1.32 8.51 -8.30
C THR A 8 0.02 8.34 -7.60
N SER A 9 0.27 9.21 -6.63
CA SER A 9 1.38 9.10 -5.70
C SER A 9 0.80 8.73 -4.34
N VAL A 10 1.13 7.54 -3.84
CA VAL A 10 0.48 6.96 -2.67
C VAL A 10 1.54 6.60 -1.63
N VAL A 11 1.26 6.90 -0.37
CA VAL A 11 2.02 6.36 0.77
C VAL A 11 1.25 5.19 1.35
N PHE A 12 1.81 3.99 1.26
CA PHE A 12 1.28 2.80 1.91
C PHE A 12 1.89 2.67 3.31
N GLN A 13 1.04 2.46 4.32
CA GLN A 13 1.46 2.05 5.65
C GLN A 13 1.08 0.58 5.83
N ILE A 14 2.09 -0.29 5.87
CA ILE A 14 1.94 -1.73 6.01
C ILE A 14 2.55 -2.15 7.33
N SER A 15 1.86 -3.02 8.07
CA SER A 15 2.37 -3.59 9.30
C SER A 15 2.12 -5.10 9.36
N TRP A 16 3.10 -5.82 9.86
CA TRP A 16 3.01 -7.25 10.12
C TRP A 16 3.76 -7.59 11.40
N LYS A 17 3.49 -8.76 11.97
CA LYS A 17 4.15 -9.24 13.18
C LYS A 17 5.12 -10.37 12.83
N ASP A 18 6.34 -10.28 13.33
CA ASP A 18 7.36 -11.33 13.25
C ASP A 18 7.76 -11.74 14.67
N GLU A 19 7.41 -12.97 15.06
CA GLU A 19 7.64 -13.49 16.41
C GLU A 19 9.13 -13.71 16.71
N LEU A 20 9.95 -13.90 15.67
CA LEU A 20 11.40 -14.09 15.80
C LEU A 20 12.13 -12.77 16.10
N LEU A 21 11.47 -11.63 15.86
CA LEU A 21 12.02 -10.29 16.09
C LEU A 21 11.45 -9.65 17.36
N THR A 22 11.21 -10.46 18.39
CA THR A 22 10.74 -10.02 19.71
C THR A 22 11.90 -9.95 20.71
N TRP A 23 11.87 -8.97 21.61
CA TRP A 23 12.83 -8.89 22.72
C TRP A 23 12.23 -8.26 23.97
N ASN A 24 12.83 -8.57 25.13
CA ASN A 24 12.44 -7.95 26.38
C ASN A 24 13.18 -6.62 26.57
N LYS A 25 12.43 -5.51 26.56
CA LYS A 25 12.95 -4.14 26.79
C LYS A 25 13.86 -4.04 28.03
N THR A 26 13.55 -4.74 29.13
CA THR A 26 14.34 -4.65 30.37
C THR A 26 15.75 -5.21 30.21
N ASN A 27 15.93 -6.20 29.35
CA ASN A 27 17.23 -6.83 29.07
C ASN A 27 18.06 -6.00 28.08
N HIS A 28 17.48 -4.97 27.47
CA HIS A 28 18.08 -4.12 26.45
C HIS A 28 17.98 -2.63 26.81
N ASN A 29 18.20 -2.28 28.08
CA ASN A 29 18.23 -0.88 28.56
C ASN A 29 16.95 -0.06 28.25
N GLY A 30 15.79 -0.71 28.19
CA GLY A 30 14.52 -0.06 27.86
C GLY A 30 14.31 0.22 26.37
N PHE A 31 15.18 -0.28 25.50
CA PHE A 31 15.07 -0.11 24.05
C PHE A 31 13.81 -0.78 23.49
N ASP A 32 12.92 0.01 22.88
CA ASP A 32 11.62 -0.44 22.38
C ASP A 32 11.57 -0.58 20.86
N ASN A 33 12.28 0.28 20.12
CA ASN A 33 12.12 0.39 18.69
C ASN A 33 13.47 0.31 17.99
N LEU A 34 13.59 -0.58 17.01
CA LEU A 34 14.75 -0.73 16.15
C LEU A 34 14.42 -0.28 14.74
N ILE A 35 15.31 0.50 14.11
CA ILE A 35 15.21 0.83 12.69
C ILE A 35 16.24 0.01 11.93
N VAL A 36 15.79 -0.83 11.00
CA VAL A 36 16.66 -1.66 10.16
C VAL A 36 16.31 -1.51 8.69
N SER A 37 17.21 -1.91 7.80
CA SER A 37 16.90 -2.01 6.38
C SER A 37 15.79 -3.04 6.16
N LEU A 38 14.83 -2.71 5.30
CA LEU A 38 13.77 -3.63 4.86
C LEU A 38 14.36 -4.93 4.29
N LYS A 39 15.55 -4.89 3.68
CA LYS A 39 16.23 -6.08 3.14
C LYS A 39 16.68 -7.08 4.22
N SER A 40 16.77 -6.63 5.47
CA SER A 40 17.20 -7.46 6.60
C SER A 40 16.04 -8.16 7.32
N VAL A 41 14.80 -7.93 6.89
CA VAL A 41 13.60 -8.55 7.47
C VAL A 41 12.80 -9.25 6.38
N TRP A 42 12.06 -10.28 6.77
CA TRP A 42 11.01 -10.79 5.90
C TRP A 42 9.91 -9.73 5.74
N LYS A 43 9.36 -9.60 4.53
CA LYS A 43 8.20 -8.75 4.22
C LYS A 43 7.20 -9.54 3.38
N PRO A 44 5.89 -9.28 3.50
CA PRO A 44 4.92 -9.83 2.56
C PRO A 44 5.08 -9.17 1.18
N ASP A 45 4.82 -9.94 0.12
CA ASP A 45 4.71 -9.41 -1.23
C ASP A 45 3.28 -8.98 -1.50
N VAL A 46 3.09 -7.66 -1.62
CA VAL A 46 1.84 -7.00 -1.97
C VAL A 46 1.85 -6.69 -3.46
N ILE A 47 0.75 -6.94 -4.16
CA ILE A 47 0.61 -6.81 -5.61
C ILE A 47 -0.49 -5.80 -5.92
N ILE A 48 -0.24 -4.90 -6.87
CA ILE A 48 -1.24 -4.00 -7.46
C ILE A 48 -1.79 -4.63 -8.75
N LEU A 49 -2.93 -5.31 -8.66
CA LEU A 49 -3.49 -6.15 -9.73
C LEU A 49 -3.76 -5.38 -11.02
N ASN A 50 -4.36 -4.20 -10.91
CA ASN A 50 -4.72 -3.35 -12.03
C ASN A 50 -3.62 -2.35 -12.40
N SER A 51 -2.37 -2.59 -11.97
CA SER A 51 -1.21 -1.83 -12.42
C SER A 51 -0.99 -1.97 -13.93
N LEU A 52 -0.62 -0.85 -14.57
CA LEU A 52 -0.18 -0.77 -15.95
C LEU A 52 1.35 -0.93 -16.09
N LYS A 53 2.08 -1.09 -14.99
CA LYS A 53 3.50 -1.50 -14.98
C LYS A 53 3.60 -3.03 -15.14
N GLU A 54 4.71 -3.49 -15.71
CA GLU A 54 5.02 -4.93 -15.81
C GLU A 54 5.26 -5.53 -14.42
N ASP A 55 6.11 -4.88 -13.62
CA ASP A 55 6.25 -5.23 -12.21
C ASP A 55 5.06 -4.66 -11.41
N LYS A 56 4.31 -5.58 -10.81
CA LYS A 56 3.12 -5.27 -10.01
C LYS A 56 3.38 -5.38 -8.52
N VAL A 57 4.57 -5.86 -8.12
CA VAL A 57 4.92 -5.96 -6.71
C VAL A 57 5.12 -4.56 -6.16
N LEU A 58 4.51 -4.30 -5.01
CA LEU A 58 4.64 -3.04 -4.31
C LEU A 58 6.09 -2.90 -3.85
N THR A 59 6.82 -2.08 -4.56
CA THR A 59 8.20 -1.71 -4.28
C THR A 59 8.34 -0.20 -4.43
N ASN A 60 9.37 0.37 -3.82
CA ASN A 60 9.75 1.75 -4.11
C ASN A 60 10.47 1.76 -5.46
N ASP A 61 10.05 2.64 -6.38
CA ASP A 61 10.75 2.87 -7.65
C ASP A 61 12.09 3.58 -7.37
N GLY A 62 13.13 2.81 -7.05
CA GLY A 62 14.51 3.28 -7.19
C GLY A 62 15.29 3.69 -5.94
N ASP A 63 14.99 3.14 -4.75
CA ASP A 63 15.87 3.37 -3.60
C ASP A 63 16.09 2.11 -2.73
N ASP A 64 17.37 1.81 -2.52
CA ASP A 64 17.89 0.75 -1.67
C ASP A 64 17.78 1.11 -0.17
N THR A 65 17.26 2.30 0.15
CA THR A 65 17.16 2.86 1.51
C THR A 65 15.75 2.73 2.13
N ASN A 66 15.06 1.63 1.87
CA ASN A 66 13.83 1.34 2.61
C ASN A 66 14.19 0.84 4.02
N TYR A 67 13.68 1.53 5.03
CA TYR A 67 13.80 1.14 6.43
C TYR A 67 12.44 0.73 7.00
N VAL A 68 12.49 -0.13 8.00
CA VAL A 68 11.33 -0.50 8.80
C VAL A 68 11.60 -0.19 10.26
N THR A 69 10.53 0.12 10.99
CA THR A 69 10.59 0.17 12.45
C THR A 69 10.07 -1.15 12.99
N ILE A 70 10.86 -1.81 13.82
CA ILE A 70 10.49 -3.01 14.56
C ILE A 70 10.29 -2.59 16.02
N ASN A 71 9.12 -2.90 16.57
CA ASN A 71 8.83 -2.73 17.99
C ASN A 71 9.24 -4.00 18.76
N SER A 72 9.50 -3.89 20.07
CA SER A 72 9.99 -5.02 20.87
C SER A 72 9.01 -6.20 20.96
N ASP A 73 7.73 -5.96 20.65
CA ASP A 73 6.67 -6.96 20.57
C ASP A 73 6.63 -7.70 19.22
N GLY A 74 7.59 -7.42 18.33
CA GLY A 74 7.73 -8.02 17.01
C GLY A 74 6.88 -7.34 15.93
N MET A 75 6.18 -6.25 16.25
CA MET A 75 5.43 -5.48 15.25
C MET A 75 6.38 -4.70 14.35
N ILE A 76 6.33 -4.98 13.06
CA ILE A 76 7.09 -4.28 12.03
C ILE A 76 6.18 -3.30 11.30
N LYS A 77 6.66 -2.08 11.10
CA LYS A 77 5.97 -1.02 10.37
C LYS A 77 6.83 -0.57 9.19
N TRP A 78 6.21 -0.54 8.02
CA TRP A 78 6.81 -0.11 6.77
C TRP A 78 5.93 0.95 6.11
N CYS A 79 6.49 2.15 5.93
CA CYS A 79 5.87 3.20 5.14
C CYS A 79 6.61 3.31 3.81
N VAL A 80 5.89 3.18 2.70
CA VAL A 80 6.48 3.24 1.36
C VAL A 80 5.72 4.20 0.47
N TYR A 81 6.45 5.10 -0.17
CA TYR A 81 5.93 5.99 -1.20
C TYR A 81 6.06 5.30 -2.56
N VAL A 82 4.97 5.26 -3.33
CA VAL A 82 4.93 4.60 -4.64
C VAL A 82 4.17 5.45 -5.65
N ASN A 83 4.74 5.59 -6.84
CA ASN A 83 4.05 6.17 -7.99
C ASN A 83 3.34 5.03 -8.74
N LEU A 84 2.00 5.05 -8.68
CA LEU A 84 1.15 4.05 -9.31
C LEU A 84 0.56 4.59 -10.60
N LYS A 85 0.48 3.71 -11.59
CA LYS A 85 -0.30 3.93 -12.80
C LYS A 85 -1.25 2.75 -12.96
N THR A 86 -2.53 2.94 -12.68
CA THR A 86 -3.53 1.87 -12.68
C THR A 86 -4.53 2.04 -13.81
N HIS A 87 -5.13 0.92 -14.24
CA HIS A 87 -6.23 0.95 -15.19
C HIS A 87 -7.48 1.51 -14.52
N CYS A 88 -8.06 2.57 -15.08
CA CYS A 88 -9.32 3.12 -14.62
C CYS A 88 -10.34 3.23 -15.75
N LYS A 89 -11.55 2.71 -15.53
CA LYS A 89 -12.64 2.77 -16.51
C LYS A 89 -13.33 4.13 -16.45
N VAL A 90 -12.86 5.07 -17.28
CA VAL A 90 -13.47 6.39 -17.43
C VAL A 90 -14.70 6.35 -18.36
N SER A 91 -15.77 7.07 -18.05
CA SER A 91 -16.97 7.22 -18.89
C SER A 91 -17.19 8.68 -19.29
N MET A 92 -17.26 8.98 -20.60
CA MET A 92 -17.45 10.34 -21.14
C MET A 92 -18.92 10.68 -21.43
N LYS A 93 -19.86 10.08 -20.69
CA LYS A 93 -21.30 10.23 -20.97
C LYS A 93 -21.81 11.65 -20.71
N PHE A 94 -21.19 12.36 -19.77
CA PHE A 94 -21.66 13.67 -19.28
C PHE A 94 -20.58 14.77 -19.37
N TYR A 95 -19.72 14.66 -20.38
CA TYR A 95 -18.65 15.64 -20.62
C TYR A 95 -19.17 17.09 -20.62
N PRO A 96 -18.55 18.03 -19.89
CA PRO A 96 -17.31 17.95 -19.09
C PRO A 96 -17.49 17.79 -17.56
N PHE A 97 -18.68 17.41 -17.08
CA PHE A 97 -19.03 17.43 -15.64
C PHE A 97 -19.22 16.03 -15.05
N GLU A 98 -18.52 15.04 -15.58
CA GLU A 98 -18.65 13.65 -15.20
C GLU A 98 -17.87 13.29 -13.93
N THR A 99 -18.48 12.45 -13.08
CA THR A 99 -17.79 11.82 -11.95
C THR A 99 -17.19 10.48 -12.39
N GLN A 100 -15.96 10.21 -11.97
CA GLN A 100 -15.26 8.95 -12.24
C GLN A 100 -14.99 8.20 -10.94
N VAL A 101 -15.13 6.89 -10.97
CA VAL A 101 -14.76 6.00 -9.88
C VAL A 101 -13.64 5.10 -10.38
N CYS A 102 -12.46 5.25 -9.77
CA CYS A 102 -11.26 4.47 -10.07
C CYS A 102 -10.90 3.61 -8.86
N TYR A 103 -10.38 2.42 -9.11
CA TYR A 103 -9.94 1.49 -8.08
C TYR A 103 -8.43 1.30 -8.13
N ILE A 104 -7.83 1.00 -6.99
CA ILE A 104 -6.48 0.45 -6.87
C ILE A 104 -6.65 -0.92 -6.24
N ASP A 105 -6.48 -1.96 -7.04
CA ASP A 105 -6.77 -3.33 -6.63
C ASP A 105 -5.51 -3.94 -6.00
N ILE A 106 -5.57 -4.27 -4.72
CA ILE A 106 -4.43 -4.74 -3.93
C ILE A 106 -4.64 -6.21 -3.54
N THR A 107 -3.64 -7.05 -3.74
CA THR A 107 -3.64 -8.44 -3.28
C THR A 107 -2.28 -8.87 -2.75
N LYS A 108 -2.17 -10.09 -2.24
CA LYS A 108 -0.92 -10.75 -1.87
C LYS A 108 -0.42 -11.62 -3.02
N SER A 109 0.89 -11.88 -3.09
CA SER A 109 1.44 -12.82 -4.10
C SER A 109 1.14 -14.28 -3.81
N TYR A 110 0.91 -14.62 -2.54
CA TYR A 110 0.72 -15.99 -2.10
C TYR A 110 -0.74 -16.43 -2.28
N LEU A 111 -0.93 -17.55 -2.99
CA LEU A 111 -2.24 -18.17 -3.16
C LEU A 111 -2.79 -18.81 -1.87
N ASP A 112 -1.92 -19.16 -0.92
CA ASP A 112 -2.34 -19.83 0.31
C ASP A 112 -2.70 -18.82 1.42
N ASP A 113 -3.95 -18.85 1.86
CA ASP A 113 -4.50 -18.04 2.97
C ASP A 113 -3.95 -18.41 4.34
N GLN A 114 -3.40 -19.62 4.51
CA GLN A 114 -2.79 -20.03 5.78
C GLN A 114 -1.44 -19.36 6.04
N SER A 115 -0.80 -18.82 4.99
CA SER A 115 0.53 -18.21 5.09
C SER A 115 0.49 -16.70 5.38
N VAL A 116 -0.35 -15.95 4.65
CA VAL A 116 -0.47 -14.49 4.76
C VAL A 116 -1.92 -14.08 4.48
N THR A 117 -2.49 -13.25 5.34
CA THR A 117 -3.80 -12.61 5.13
C THR A 117 -3.63 -11.10 5.14
N LEU A 118 -4.25 -10.40 4.18
CA LEU A 118 -4.29 -8.95 4.15
C LEU A 118 -5.53 -8.45 4.89
N ASN A 119 -5.32 -7.54 5.85
CA ASN A 119 -6.38 -6.94 6.64
C ASN A 119 -6.30 -5.41 6.56
N ILE A 120 -7.46 -4.76 6.58
CA ILE A 120 -7.54 -3.30 6.58
C ILE A 120 -7.42 -2.81 8.02
N ALA A 121 -6.38 -2.04 8.31
CA ALA A 121 -6.18 -1.46 9.64
C ALA A 121 -7.07 -0.22 9.87
N ASN A 122 -7.30 0.57 8.83
CA ASN A 122 -8.19 1.72 8.84
C ASN A 122 -8.89 1.84 7.47
N ASN A 123 -10.20 2.07 7.47
CA ASN A 123 -11.00 2.11 6.24
C ASN A 123 -10.98 3.50 5.57
N SER A 124 -10.40 4.51 6.21
CA SER A 124 -10.26 5.86 5.66
C SER A 124 -8.94 6.05 4.95
N MET A 125 -8.96 6.68 3.78
CA MET A 125 -7.77 7.24 3.15
C MET A 125 -7.52 8.64 3.69
N ASP A 126 -6.26 8.96 4.00
CA ASP A 126 -5.86 10.34 4.29
C ASP A 126 -5.76 11.09 2.96
N LEU A 127 -6.70 12.02 2.74
CA LEU A 127 -6.80 12.83 1.53
C LEU A 127 -6.25 14.25 1.74
N ASP A 128 -5.79 14.59 2.95
CA ASP A 128 -5.37 15.97 3.29
C ASP A 128 -4.09 16.40 2.57
N ARG A 129 -3.33 15.42 2.03
CA ARG A 129 -2.02 15.62 1.40
C ARG A 129 -2.04 15.43 -0.12
N ILE A 130 -3.20 15.49 -0.74
CA ILE A 130 -3.32 15.32 -2.19
C ILE A 130 -3.10 16.65 -2.90
N ASP A 131 -2.12 16.67 -3.80
CA ASP A 131 -1.91 17.75 -4.75
C ASP A 131 -2.50 17.34 -6.11
N LEU A 132 -3.68 17.88 -6.42
CA LEU A 132 -4.39 17.61 -7.68
C LEU A 132 -4.04 18.66 -8.72
N ASN A 133 -4.08 18.26 -10.00
CA ASN A 133 -4.08 19.23 -11.07
C ASN A 133 -5.41 19.99 -11.11
N SER A 134 -5.47 21.09 -11.88
CA SER A 134 -6.66 21.94 -11.98
C SER A 134 -7.89 21.29 -12.66
N GLU A 135 -7.80 20.03 -13.08
CA GLU A 135 -8.84 19.35 -13.86
C GLU A 135 -9.73 18.43 -13.02
N TRP A 136 -9.25 17.99 -11.85
CA TRP A 136 -9.93 16.96 -11.06
C TRP A 136 -10.09 17.40 -9.60
N GLU A 137 -11.24 17.04 -9.03
CA GLU A 137 -11.54 17.15 -7.61
C GLU A 137 -11.83 15.75 -7.06
N ILE A 138 -11.36 15.46 -5.84
CA ILE A 138 -11.68 14.21 -5.14
C ILE A 138 -12.81 14.47 -4.16
N PHE A 139 -13.91 13.72 -4.31
CA PHE A 139 -15.07 13.80 -3.42
C PHE A 139 -14.99 12.81 -2.25
N ASP A 140 -14.42 11.63 -2.48
CA ASP A 140 -14.39 10.54 -1.50
C ASP A 140 -13.25 9.56 -1.81
N GLY A 141 -12.83 8.81 -0.79
CA GLY A 141 -11.80 7.79 -0.86
C GLY A 141 -11.94 6.80 0.30
N SER A 142 -12.19 5.54 -0.03
CA SER A 142 -12.43 4.48 0.95
C SER A 142 -11.57 3.25 0.67
N ILE A 143 -11.18 2.55 1.73
CA ILE A 143 -10.53 1.25 1.64
C ILE A 143 -11.54 0.18 2.04
N SER A 144 -11.78 -0.79 1.16
CA SER A 144 -12.70 -1.90 1.38
C SER A 144 -12.06 -3.23 0.98
N ALA A 145 -12.36 -4.29 1.72
CA ALA A 145 -11.96 -5.64 1.37
C ALA A 145 -13.09 -6.28 0.56
N ASP A 146 -12.76 -6.83 -0.61
CA ASP A 146 -13.68 -7.63 -1.40
C ASP A 146 -13.20 -9.09 -1.42
N PHE A 147 -13.95 -9.96 -0.74
CA PHE A 147 -13.66 -11.38 -0.64
C PHE A 147 -14.34 -12.20 -1.76
N SER A 148 -14.99 -11.55 -2.74
CA SER A 148 -15.69 -12.27 -3.82
C SER A 148 -14.75 -12.99 -4.81
N LEU A 149 -13.44 -12.88 -4.62
CA LEU A 149 -12.39 -13.50 -5.44
C LEU A 149 -11.58 -14.59 -4.69
N SER A 150 -11.96 -14.96 -3.45
CA SER A 150 -11.38 -16.10 -2.71
C SER A 150 -12.13 -17.40 -3.00
#